data_AF-A0A0S2M5T5-F1
#
_entry.id   AF-A0A0S2M5T5-F1
#
_cell.length_a   1.000
_cell.length_b   1.000
_cell.length_c   1.000
_cell.angle_alpha   90.00
_cell.angle_beta   90.00
_cell.angle_gamma   90.00
#
_symmetry.space_group_name_H-M   'P 1'
#
loop_
_entity.id
_entity.type
_entity.pdbx_description
1 polymer ?
#
loop_
_entity_poly.entity_id
_entity_poly.type
_entity_poly.pdbx_seq_one_letter_code
_entity_poly.pdbx_strand_id
1 'polypeptide(L)'
;MKDKPCTLTLEDGTRYDLTQLASAKADYVTNVGDITYVFNVCRRVVSEVYRIEEPENVGAFMRDGYADFSLGEVNTTLTLSPMTDDPMIIMTDGSICPGNPGQTASTAIRFVCSQSDFNADKPIFITSLPPQDPCQFYFEWNTHLACRPGRKSPTRPTFPKGELDTHHYYFAFAVFLVIVLLTWFGGLTLYNRLYLKRRGLSQFPLPTFDYQSISIPSRNSNEQPGPNWDPSRRRSNRSGGYGHVRAEGHDGEERFAARYSLEEERD
;
A
#
# COMPACT_ATOMS: atom_id res chain seq x y z
N MET A 1 30.03 -31.06 -7.88
CA MET A 1 29.18 -30.13 -8.68
C MET A 1 29.82 -28.75 -8.64
N LYS A 2 29.91 -28.05 -9.77
CA LYS A 2 30.45 -26.69 -9.82
C LYS A 2 29.30 -25.76 -9.44
N ASP A 3 29.33 -25.20 -8.23
CA ASP A 3 28.27 -24.34 -7.71
C ASP A 3 28.01 -23.19 -8.69
N LYS A 4 26.86 -23.20 -9.36
CA LYS A 4 26.40 -22.07 -10.16
C LYS A 4 26.08 -20.94 -9.17
N PRO A 5 26.52 -19.70 -9.45
CA PRO A 5 26.27 -18.60 -8.52
C PRO A 5 24.75 -18.33 -8.44
N CYS A 6 24.23 -18.22 -7.21
CA CYS A 6 22.82 -17.91 -6.91
C CYS A 6 22.53 -16.41 -7.14
N THR A 7 22.78 -15.97 -8.37
CA THR A 7 22.81 -14.55 -8.72
C THR A 7 22.02 -14.29 -9.98
N LEU A 8 21.27 -13.19 -9.99
CA LEU A 8 20.51 -12.71 -11.12
C LEU A 8 21.06 -11.35 -11.56
N THR A 9 21.36 -11.19 -12.84
CA THR A 9 21.76 -9.91 -13.43
C THR A 9 20.76 -9.52 -14.50
N LEU A 10 20.15 -8.35 -14.34
CA LEU A 10 19.18 -7.77 -15.28
C LEU A 10 19.90 -7.00 -16.39
N GLU A 11 19.16 -6.72 -17.47
CA GLU A 11 19.66 -5.88 -18.59
C GLU A 11 20.00 -4.44 -18.17
N ASP A 12 19.34 -3.94 -17.11
CA ASP A 12 19.60 -2.61 -16.53
C ASP A 12 20.90 -2.55 -15.70
N GLY A 13 21.59 -3.68 -15.53
CA GLY A 13 22.81 -3.83 -14.72
C GLY A 13 22.54 -4.09 -13.24
N THR A 14 21.28 -4.17 -12.81
CA THR A 14 20.91 -4.55 -11.43
C THR A 14 21.32 -6.00 -11.19
N ARG A 15 22.01 -6.24 -10.07
CA ARG A 15 22.41 -7.57 -9.63
C ARG A 15 21.75 -7.93 -8.30
N TYR A 16 21.08 -9.08 -8.27
CA TYR A 16 20.61 -9.73 -7.06
C TYR A 16 21.55 -10.86 -6.69
N ASP A 17 21.93 -10.93 -5.42
CA ASP A 17 22.77 -11.99 -4.88
C ASP A 17 22.09 -12.63 -3.67
N LEU A 18 21.48 -13.80 -3.91
CA LEU A 18 20.80 -14.58 -2.89
C LEU A 18 21.71 -15.68 -2.31
N THR A 19 23.01 -15.66 -2.62
CA THR A 19 23.96 -16.68 -2.15
C THR A 19 24.02 -16.76 -0.62
N GLN A 20 23.74 -15.66 0.08
CA GLN A 20 23.68 -15.66 1.56
C GLN A 20 22.51 -16.48 2.11
N LEU A 21 21.45 -16.70 1.34
CA LEU A 21 20.35 -17.59 1.73
C LEU A 21 20.73 -19.07 1.58
N ALA A 22 21.78 -19.41 0.82
CA ALA A 22 22.26 -20.77 0.67
C ALA A 22 23.00 -21.26 1.93
N SER A 23 22.23 -21.50 2.99
CA SER A 23 22.74 -21.86 4.30
C SER A 23 23.27 -23.29 4.30
N ALA A 24 24.55 -23.47 4.68
CA ALA A 24 25.13 -24.80 4.88
C ALA A 24 24.93 -25.35 6.30
N LYS A 25 24.41 -24.53 7.23
CA LYS A 25 24.34 -24.85 8.66
C LYS A 25 22.95 -25.32 9.10
N ALA A 26 21.91 -24.69 8.57
CA ALA A 26 20.53 -24.91 8.96
C ALA A 26 19.59 -24.60 7.81
N ASP A 27 18.46 -25.31 7.76
CA ASP A 27 17.38 -25.07 6.80
C ASP A 27 16.41 -24.00 7.30
N TYR A 28 15.64 -23.45 6.36
CA TYR A 28 14.55 -22.55 6.67
C TYR A 28 13.27 -23.36 6.84
N VAL A 29 12.56 -23.08 7.93
CA VAL A 29 11.40 -23.85 8.36
C VAL A 29 10.22 -22.92 8.54
N THR A 30 9.08 -23.31 7.96
CA THR A 30 7.80 -22.63 8.14
C THR A 30 6.70 -23.64 8.41
N ASN A 31 5.87 -23.37 9.41
CA ASN A 31 4.83 -24.27 9.88
C ASN A 31 3.46 -23.71 9.50
N VAL A 32 2.62 -24.54 8.86
CA VAL A 32 1.26 -24.19 8.49
C VAL A 32 0.33 -25.29 8.99
N GLY A 33 -0.38 -25.01 10.07
CA GLY A 33 -1.13 -26.05 10.79
C GLY A 33 -0.19 -27.14 11.32
N ASP A 34 -0.46 -28.38 10.94
CA ASP A 34 0.34 -29.56 11.32
C ASP A 34 1.46 -29.89 10.31
N ILE A 35 1.53 -29.15 9.19
CA ILE A 35 2.51 -29.39 8.13
C ILE A 35 3.72 -28.50 8.35
N THR A 36 4.90 -29.12 8.34
CA THR A 36 6.19 -28.43 8.41
C THR A 36 6.84 -28.39 7.04
N TYR A 37 7.09 -27.20 6.51
CA TYR A 37 7.81 -26.99 5.27
C TYR A 37 9.28 -26.66 5.57
N VAL A 38 10.20 -27.41 4.97
CA VAL A 38 11.65 -27.27 5.16
C VAL A 38 12.30 -27.08 3.81
N PHE A 39 13.10 -26.03 3.66
CA PHE A 39 13.77 -25.76 2.40
C PHE A 39 15.03 -24.93 2.55
N ASN A 40 15.82 -24.97 1.49
CA ASN A 40 17.03 -24.17 1.33
C ASN A 40 17.01 -23.51 -0.05
N VAL A 41 17.76 -22.43 -0.23
CA VAL A 41 17.80 -21.68 -1.50
C VAL A 41 19.13 -21.94 -2.18
N CYS A 42 19.12 -22.27 -3.47
CA CYS A 42 20.34 -22.50 -4.26
C CYS A 42 21.28 -23.60 -3.72
N ARG A 43 20.78 -24.42 -2.81
CA ARG A 43 21.49 -25.53 -2.17
C ARG A 43 20.46 -26.56 -1.73
N ARG A 44 20.91 -27.80 -1.53
CA ARG A 44 20.10 -28.86 -0.94
C ARG A 44 19.74 -28.57 0.52
N VAL A 45 18.67 -29.19 1.00
CA VAL A 45 18.35 -29.22 2.42
C VAL A 45 19.47 -29.91 3.21
N VAL A 46 19.72 -29.41 4.42
CA VAL A 46 20.69 -29.96 5.36
C VAL A 46 20.06 -31.12 6.15
N SER A 47 18.77 -31.01 6.45
CA SER A 47 17.98 -32.01 7.18
C SER A 47 17.90 -33.33 6.43
N GLU A 48 17.87 -34.43 7.18
CA GLU A 48 17.64 -35.76 6.62
C GLU A 48 16.20 -35.90 6.14
N VAL A 49 16.07 -36.43 4.92
CA VAL A 49 14.81 -36.63 4.23
C VAL A 49 14.49 -38.11 4.20
N TYR A 50 13.23 -38.47 4.43
CA TYR A 50 12.79 -39.85 4.59
C TYR A 50 11.85 -40.30 3.46
N ARG A 51 12.13 -41.47 2.88
CA ARG A 51 11.37 -42.11 1.78
C ARG A 51 11.33 -41.32 0.47
N ILE A 52 12.45 -40.70 0.11
CA ILE A 52 12.65 -40.04 -1.19
C ILE A 52 13.77 -40.74 -1.95
N GLU A 53 13.60 -40.93 -3.26
CA GLU A 53 14.54 -41.68 -4.10
C GLU A 53 15.91 -41.00 -4.19
N GLU A 54 15.93 -39.68 -4.39
CA GLU A 54 17.15 -38.87 -4.56
C GLU A 54 17.27 -37.77 -3.48
N PRO A 55 17.62 -38.13 -2.24
CA PRO A 55 17.68 -37.17 -1.13
C PRO A 55 18.79 -36.11 -1.31
N GLU A 56 19.85 -36.38 -2.08
CA GLU A 56 20.93 -35.42 -2.34
C GLU A 56 20.50 -34.19 -3.15
N ASN A 57 19.42 -34.30 -3.93
CA ASN A 57 18.95 -33.27 -4.85
C ASN A 57 17.77 -32.46 -4.30
N VAL A 58 17.26 -32.79 -3.11
CA VAL A 58 16.08 -32.13 -2.53
C VAL A 58 16.40 -30.69 -2.12
N GLY A 59 15.73 -29.72 -2.73
CA GLY A 59 15.80 -28.30 -2.36
C GLY A 59 14.75 -27.91 -1.31
N ALA A 60 13.61 -28.58 -1.32
CA ALA A 60 12.49 -28.35 -0.42
C ALA A 60 11.70 -29.64 -0.17
N PHE A 61 11.19 -29.84 1.05
CA PHE A 61 10.25 -30.91 1.37
C PHE A 61 9.21 -30.45 2.41
N MET A 62 8.07 -31.14 2.45
CA MET A 62 7.11 -31.02 3.54
C MET A 62 7.06 -32.30 4.38
N ARG A 63 6.78 -32.14 5.66
CA ARG A 63 6.62 -33.22 6.64
C ARG A 63 5.27 -33.11 7.31
N ASP A 64 4.47 -34.17 7.21
CA ASP A 64 3.12 -34.30 7.78
C ASP A 64 3.01 -35.41 8.85
N GLY A 65 4.13 -36.06 9.18
CA GLY A 65 4.24 -37.08 10.23
C GLY A 65 4.41 -38.52 9.73
N TYR A 66 4.06 -38.83 8.48
CA TYR A 66 4.18 -40.21 7.96
C TYR A 66 5.36 -40.39 7.00
N ALA A 67 5.56 -39.45 6.09
CA ALA A 67 6.64 -39.45 5.11
C ALA A 67 7.01 -38.01 4.73
N ASP A 68 8.20 -37.84 4.17
CA ASP A 68 8.56 -36.56 3.57
C ASP A 68 8.13 -36.54 2.11
N PHE A 69 7.59 -35.40 1.69
CA PHE A 69 7.18 -35.18 0.31
C PHE A 69 8.08 -34.08 -0.29
N SER A 70 8.87 -34.42 -1.31
CA SER A 70 9.76 -33.47 -1.99
C SER A 70 8.91 -32.46 -2.75
N LEU A 71 9.20 -31.18 -2.54
CA LEU A 71 8.50 -30.06 -3.17
C LEU A 71 9.30 -29.49 -4.36
N GLY A 72 10.44 -30.12 -4.67
CA GLY A 72 11.30 -29.77 -5.79
C GLY A 72 12.78 -29.94 -5.47
N GLU A 73 13.56 -30.08 -6.53
CA GLU A 73 15.00 -30.19 -6.50
C GLU A 73 15.70 -28.83 -6.37
N VAL A 74 16.99 -28.89 -6.06
CA VAL A 74 17.85 -27.71 -5.98
C VAL A 74 17.91 -26.99 -7.33
N ASN A 75 17.33 -25.79 -7.36
CA ASN A 75 17.54 -24.84 -8.44
C ASN A 75 18.47 -23.71 -7.98
N THR A 76 19.35 -23.26 -8.86
CA THR A 76 20.26 -22.10 -8.68
C THR A 76 19.92 -20.94 -9.62
N THR A 77 18.97 -21.16 -10.53
CA THR A 77 18.56 -20.20 -11.55
C THR A 77 17.48 -19.31 -10.98
N LEU A 78 17.79 -18.03 -10.88
CA LEU A 78 16.85 -17.00 -10.49
C LEU A 78 16.19 -16.40 -11.74
N THR A 79 14.92 -16.06 -11.63
CA THR A 79 14.15 -15.36 -12.67
C THR A 79 13.42 -14.17 -12.06
N LEU A 80 12.80 -13.34 -12.90
CA LEU A 80 11.95 -12.25 -12.43
C LEU A 80 10.48 -12.67 -12.49
N SER A 81 9.73 -12.27 -11.47
CA SER A 81 8.28 -12.39 -11.51
C SER A 81 7.71 -11.44 -12.58
N PRO A 82 6.94 -11.94 -13.57
CA PRO A 82 6.41 -11.10 -14.64
C PRO A 82 5.41 -10.05 -14.16
N MET A 83 4.84 -10.21 -12.96
CA MET A 83 3.84 -9.30 -12.40
C MET A 83 4.43 -8.25 -11.46
N THR A 84 5.53 -8.57 -10.77
CA THR A 84 6.06 -7.76 -9.66
C THR A 84 7.49 -7.28 -9.89
N ASP A 85 8.21 -7.83 -10.87
CA ASP A 85 9.61 -7.52 -11.14
C ASP A 85 10.56 -7.80 -9.94
N ASP A 86 10.08 -8.68 -9.05
CA ASP A 86 10.81 -9.22 -7.91
C ASP A 86 11.56 -10.51 -8.31
N PRO A 87 12.74 -10.79 -7.72
CA PRO A 87 13.44 -12.05 -7.92
C PRO A 87 12.59 -13.23 -7.46
N MET A 88 12.61 -14.32 -8.22
CA MET A 88 11.94 -15.56 -7.88
C MET A 88 12.80 -16.78 -8.23
N ILE A 89 12.54 -17.88 -7.55
CA ILE A 89 13.12 -19.19 -7.87
C ILE A 89 12.01 -20.22 -7.98
N ILE A 90 12.16 -21.16 -8.91
CA ILE A 90 11.23 -22.25 -9.13
C ILE A 90 11.99 -23.56 -8.95
N MET A 91 11.60 -24.37 -7.98
CA MET A 91 12.09 -25.73 -7.77
C MET A 91 11.11 -26.68 -8.46
N THR A 92 11.62 -27.54 -9.35
CA THR A 92 10.84 -28.52 -10.11
C THR A 92 11.26 -29.93 -9.74
N ASP A 93 10.61 -30.95 -10.32
CA ASP A 93 11.05 -32.35 -10.19
C ASP A 93 10.99 -32.90 -8.75
N GLY A 94 9.99 -32.45 -7.99
CA GLY A 94 9.69 -33.00 -6.68
C GLY A 94 8.99 -34.38 -6.74
N SER A 95 8.38 -34.77 -5.63
CA SER A 95 7.62 -36.02 -5.53
C SER A 95 6.42 -36.02 -6.50
N ILE A 96 6.01 -37.21 -6.93
CA ILE A 96 4.87 -37.39 -7.84
C ILE A 96 3.59 -36.84 -7.18
N CYS A 97 2.80 -36.05 -7.93
CA CYS A 97 1.57 -35.46 -7.42
C CYS A 97 0.53 -36.55 -7.06
N PRO A 98 -0.14 -36.45 -5.90
CA PRO A 98 -1.17 -37.42 -5.51
C PRO A 98 -2.37 -37.45 -6.48
N GLY A 99 -2.76 -36.30 -7.02
CA GLY A 99 -3.88 -36.19 -7.96
C GLY A 99 -3.53 -36.48 -9.43
N ASN A 100 -2.24 -36.52 -9.79
CA ASN A 100 -1.81 -36.74 -11.18
C ASN A 100 -0.41 -37.39 -11.25
N PRO A 101 -0.31 -38.70 -11.56
CA PRO A 101 0.97 -39.40 -11.59
C PRO A 101 1.92 -38.94 -12.71
N GLY A 102 1.43 -38.17 -13.69
CA GLY A 102 2.25 -37.60 -14.76
C GLY A 102 2.86 -36.24 -14.43
N GLN A 103 2.63 -35.71 -13.22
CA GLN A 103 3.18 -34.43 -12.76
C GLN A 103 3.99 -34.61 -11.48
N THR A 104 5.01 -33.78 -11.34
CA THR A 104 5.88 -33.72 -10.16
C THR A 104 5.62 -32.43 -9.40
N ALA A 105 5.86 -32.47 -8.10
CA ALA A 105 5.71 -31.32 -7.23
C ALA A 105 6.69 -30.21 -7.59
N SER A 106 6.23 -28.97 -7.43
CA SER A 106 7.04 -27.80 -7.69
C SER A 106 6.74 -26.69 -6.70
N THR A 107 7.77 -25.89 -6.42
CA THR A 107 7.69 -24.77 -5.49
C THR A 107 8.19 -23.51 -6.14
N ALA A 108 7.39 -22.45 -6.10
CA ALA A 108 7.78 -21.12 -6.51
C ALA A 108 7.96 -20.24 -5.26
N ILE A 109 9.14 -19.65 -5.11
CA ILE A 109 9.45 -18.71 -4.02
C ILE A 109 9.71 -17.35 -4.64
N ARG A 110 8.90 -16.35 -4.27
CA ARG A 110 9.12 -14.94 -4.62
C ARG A 110 9.86 -14.25 -3.48
N PHE A 111 10.96 -13.58 -3.79
CA PHE A 111 11.74 -12.82 -2.81
C PHE A 111 11.33 -11.35 -2.82
N VAL A 112 10.80 -10.87 -1.70
CA VAL A 112 10.33 -9.49 -1.55
C VAL A 112 11.34 -8.71 -0.72
N CYS A 113 11.71 -7.51 -1.18
CA CYS A 113 12.60 -6.62 -0.44
C CYS A 113 11.94 -6.21 0.89
N SER A 114 12.62 -6.48 2.01
CA SER A 114 12.26 -5.95 3.33
C SER A 114 13.52 -5.58 4.10
N GLN A 115 13.60 -4.32 4.55
CA GLN A 115 14.77 -3.77 5.24
C GLN A 115 14.71 -3.88 6.77
N SER A 116 13.54 -4.08 7.36
CA SER A 116 13.33 -3.81 8.80
C SER A 116 12.29 -4.69 9.50
N ASP A 117 11.83 -5.78 8.89
CA ASP A 117 10.82 -6.63 9.51
C ASP A 117 11.46 -7.65 10.47
N PHE A 118 10.86 -7.85 11.65
CA PHE A 118 11.20 -8.97 12.56
C PHE A 118 11.05 -10.36 11.91
N ASN A 119 10.34 -10.43 10.78
CA ASN A 119 10.14 -11.63 9.96
C ASN A 119 11.04 -11.66 8.71
N ALA A 120 11.95 -10.69 8.56
CA ALA A 120 12.99 -10.79 7.54
C ALA A 120 13.72 -12.11 7.77
N ASP A 121 13.89 -12.89 6.71
CA ASP A 121 14.58 -14.18 6.69
C ASP A 121 13.73 -15.42 6.99
N LYS A 122 12.39 -15.29 7.06
CA LYS A 122 11.49 -16.46 7.02
C LYS A 122 10.55 -16.45 5.82
N PRO A 123 10.33 -17.61 5.20
CA PRO A 123 9.38 -17.75 4.13
C PRO A 123 7.95 -17.92 4.65
N ILE A 124 7.02 -17.30 3.95
CA ILE A 124 5.60 -17.22 4.25
C ILE A 124 4.86 -18.05 3.20
N PHE A 125 4.06 -19.01 3.66
CA PHE A 125 3.20 -19.79 2.78
C PHE A 125 2.06 -18.91 2.26
N ILE A 126 1.89 -18.87 0.93
CA ILE A 126 0.84 -18.08 0.29
C ILE A 126 -0.33 -18.97 -0.08
N THR A 127 -0.06 -20.02 -0.86
CA THR A 127 -1.10 -20.94 -1.33
C THR A 127 -0.48 -22.21 -1.90
N SER A 128 -1.31 -23.25 -2.00
CA SER A 128 -1.01 -24.49 -2.72
C SER A 128 -2.13 -24.80 -3.71
N LEU A 129 -1.75 -25.30 -4.89
CA LEU A 129 -2.66 -25.65 -5.96
C LEU A 129 -2.43 -27.12 -6.38
N PRO A 130 -3.50 -27.89 -6.67
CA PRO A 130 -4.91 -27.59 -6.38
C PRO A 130 -5.22 -27.59 -4.86
N PRO A 131 -6.38 -27.08 -4.41
CA PRO A 131 -6.76 -27.08 -2.99
C PRO A 131 -6.92 -28.48 -2.39
N GLN A 132 -7.31 -29.44 -3.22
CA GLN A 132 -7.29 -30.86 -2.91
C GLN A 132 -6.06 -31.45 -3.60
N ASP A 133 -5.33 -32.34 -2.94
CA ASP A 133 -4.12 -32.97 -3.48
C ASP A 133 -3.08 -31.94 -3.99
N PRO A 134 -2.58 -31.05 -3.10
CA PRO A 134 -1.69 -29.96 -3.49
C PRO A 134 -0.40 -30.47 -4.11
N CYS A 135 0.03 -29.84 -5.21
CA CYS A 135 1.26 -30.21 -5.90
C CYS A 135 2.13 -29.02 -6.32
N GLN A 136 1.54 -27.83 -6.44
CA GLN A 136 2.25 -26.60 -6.72
C GLN A 136 2.17 -25.69 -5.50
N PHE A 137 3.31 -25.26 -4.99
CA PHE A 137 3.40 -24.50 -3.75
C PHE A 137 3.97 -23.12 -4.02
N TYR A 138 3.38 -22.11 -3.40
CA TYR A 138 3.78 -20.71 -3.57
C TYR A 138 4.15 -20.10 -2.22
N PHE A 139 5.38 -19.60 -2.14
CA PHE A 139 5.92 -18.94 -0.96
C PHE A 139 6.37 -17.52 -1.29
N GLU A 140 6.27 -16.65 -0.30
CA GLU A 140 6.86 -15.32 -0.31
C GLU A 140 7.96 -15.26 0.74
N TRP A 141 9.11 -14.70 0.40
CA TRP A 141 10.23 -14.61 1.32
C TRP A 141 10.71 -13.17 1.43
N ASN A 142 10.47 -12.57 2.59
CA ASN A 142 10.91 -11.22 2.88
C ASN A 142 12.39 -11.24 3.25
N THR A 143 13.22 -10.60 2.44
CA THR A 143 14.67 -10.55 2.69
C THR A 143 15.25 -9.23 2.19
N HIS A 144 16.26 -8.74 2.90
CA HIS A 144 17.02 -7.56 2.50
C HIS A 144 17.86 -7.80 1.24
N LEU A 145 18.14 -9.06 0.90
CA LEU A 145 18.93 -9.46 -0.28
C LEU A 145 18.17 -9.27 -1.60
N ALA A 146 16.84 -9.17 -1.54
CA ALA A 146 15.98 -8.87 -2.67
C ALA A 146 15.84 -7.36 -2.91
N CYS A 147 16.52 -6.51 -2.15
CA CYS A 147 16.50 -5.07 -2.33
C CYS A 147 17.47 -4.63 -3.43
N ARG A 148 16.97 -3.88 -4.43
CA ARG A 148 17.85 -3.31 -5.45
C ARG A 148 18.78 -2.27 -4.83
N PRO A 149 20.09 -2.28 -5.14
CA PRO A 149 20.96 -1.18 -4.77
C PRO A 149 20.45 0.12 -5.41
N GLY A 150 20.01 1.07 -4.58
CA GLY A 150 19.56 2.39 -5.04
C GLY A 150 18.04 2.56 -5.21
N ARG A 151 17.22 1.51 -5.09
CA ARG A 151 15.78 1.67 -4.83
C ARG A 151 15.50 1.39 -3.37
N LYS A 152 14.84 2.33 -2.68
CA LYS A 152 14.16 2.00 -1.43
C LYS A 152 13.16 0.88 -1.76
N SER A 153 13.04 -0.13 -0.90
CA SER A 153 11.96 -1.13 -0.94
C SER A 153 10.67 -0.45 -1.43
N PRO A 154 9.81 -1.11 -2.24
CA PRO A 154 8.40 -0.78 -2.14
C PRO A 154 8.07 -1.11 -0.69
N THR A 155 8.13 -0.11 0.18
CA THR A 155 7.56 -0.20 1.51
C THR A 155 6.19 -0.78 1.26
N ARG A 156 5.88 -1.92 1.91
CA ARG A 156 4.48 -2.30 2.19
C ARG A 156 3.71 -1.00 2.33
N PRO A 157 2.59 -0.79 1.62
CA PRO A 157 1.86 0.45 1.80
C PRO A 157 1.38 0.49 3.26
N THR A 158 2.20 1.02 4.16
CA THR A 158 1.73 1.96 5.15
C THR A 158 1.02 2.97 4.30
N PHE A 159 -0.30 2.81 4.21
CA PHE A 159 -1.19 3.85 3.73
C PHE A 159 -0.61 5.17 4.24
N PRO A 160 -0.01 6.01 3.38
CA PRO A 160 0.24 7.36 3.80
C PRO A 160 -1.15 7.89 4.12
N LYS A 161 -1.41 8.17 5.41
CA LYS A 161 -2.59 8.95 5.77
C LYS A 161 -2.43 10.29 5.06
N GLY A 162 -3.12 10.42 3.92
CA GLY A 162 -3.22 11.64 3.15
C GLY A 162 -2.03 11.89 2.23
N GLU A 163 -2.18 11.52 0.96
CA GLU A 163 -1.92 12.42 -0.18
C GLU A 163 -2.61 11.79 -1.40
N LEU A 164 -3.91 11.47 -1.28
CA LEU A 164 -4.74 11.31 -2.47
C LEU A 164 -4.92 12.73 -2.98
N ASP A 165 -4.19 13.07 -4.04
CA ASP A 165 -4.16 14.36 -4.70
C ASP A 165 -5.52 15.06 -4.61
N THR A 166 -5.68 15.91 -3.59
CA THR A 166 -6.99 16.42 -3.15
C THR A 166 -7.68 17.15 -4.32
N HIS A 167 -6.87 17.61 -5.27
CA HIS A 167 -7.26 18.19 -6.56
C HIS A 167 -8.15 17.28 -7.42
N HIS A 168 -7.88 15.98 -7.54
CA HIS A 168 -8.69 15.10 -8.40
C HIS A 168 -10.09 14.86 -7.80
N TYR A 169 -10.18 14.73 -6.48
CA TYR A 169 -11.45 14.62 -5.77
C TYR A 169 -12.28 15.91 -5.89
N TYR A 170 -11.67 17.08 -5.65
CA TYR A 170 -12.37 18.35 -5.78
C TYR A 170 -12.80 18.64 -7.23
N PHE A 171 -11.98 18.29 -8.22
CA PHE A 171 -12.32 18.44 -9.63
C PHE A 171 -13.52 17.56 -10.02
N ALA A 172 -13.51 16.29 -9.63
CA ALA A 172 -14.63 15.37 -9.90
C ALA A 172 -15.93 15.84 -9.23
N PHE A 173 -15.85 16.32 -7.98
CA PHE A 173 -17.00 16.85 -7.26
C PHE A 173 -17.55 18.14 -7.90
N ALA A 174 -16.68 19.05 -8.33
CA ALA A 174 -17.09 20.28 -9.01
C ALA A 174 -17.82 20.00 -10.34
N VAL A 175 -17.31 19.04 -11.14
CA VAL A 175 -17.97 18.63 -12.38
C VAL A 175 -19.35 18.05 -12.10
N PHE A 176 -19.48 17.19 -11.08
CA PHE A 176 -20.78 16.63 -10.68
C PHE A 176 -21.77 17.72 -10.26
N LEU A 177 -21.36 18.67 -9.42
CA LEU A 177 -22.22 19.78 -9.00
C LEU A 177 -22.68 20.64 -10.18
N VAL A 178 -21.80 20.93 -11.15
CA VAL A 178 -22.17 21.69 -12.35
C VAL A 178 -23.19 20.93 -13.18
N ILE A 179 -23.03 19.62 -13.38
CA ILE A 179 -24.01 18.81 -14.12
C ILE A 179 -25.37 18.81 -13.41
N VAL A 180 -25.38 18.68 -12.08
CA VAL A 180 -26.63 18.74 -11.29
C VAL A 180 -27.29 20.11 -11.43
N LEU A 181 -26.53 21.21 -11.39
CA LEU A 181 -27.06 22.55 -11.59
C LEU A 181 -27.59 22.76 -13.01
N LEU A 182 -26.90 22.25 -14.03
CA LEU A 182 -27.34 22.36 -15.43
C LEU A 182 -28.59 21.51 -15.70
N THR A 183 -28.67 20.32 -15.13
CA THR A 183 -29.87 19.46 -15.26
C THR A 183 -31.04 20.01 -14.46
N TRP A 184 -30.80 20.55 -13.26
CA TRP A 184 -31.82 21.23 -12.46
C TRP A 184 -32.32 22.49 -13.16
N PHE A 185 -31.44 23.42 -13.51
CA PHE A 185 -31.81 24.70 -14.11
C PHE A 185 -32.32 24.54 -15.54
N GLY A 186 -31.65 23.71 -16.35
CA GLY A 186 -32.08 23.34 -17.70
C GLY A 186 -33.40 22.58 -17.69
N GLY A 187 -33.57 21.62 -16.78
CA GLY A 187 -34.81 20.88 -16.61
C GLY A 187 -35.97 21.77 -16.17
N LEU A 188 -35.76 22.65 -15.19
CA LEU A 188 -36.80 23.55 -14.70
C LEU A 188 -37.19 24.61 -15.75
N THR A 189 -36.22 25.14 -16.48
CA THR A 189 -36.47 26.09 -17.57
C THR A 189 -37.21 25.43 -18.73
N LEU A 190 -36.83 24.21 -19.14
CA LEU A 190 -37.57 23.45 -20.14
C LEU A 190 -38.98 23.10 -19.67
N TYR A 191 -39.13 22.67 -18.41
CA TYR A 191 -40.42 22.34 -17.81
C TYR A 191 -41.36 23.55 -17.77
N ASN A 192 -40.88 24.70 -17.29
CA ASN A 192 -41.63 25.96 -17.26
C ASN A 192 -42.03 26.44 -18.66
N ARG A 193 -41.20 26.17 -19.68
CA ARG A 193 -41.44 26.57 -21.06
C ARG A 193 -42.37 25.63 -21.81
N LEU A 194 -42.18 24.32 -21.71
CA LEU A 194 -42.90 23.32 -22.50
C LEU A 194 -44.23 22.91 -21.87
N TYR A 195 -44.24 22.70 -20.55
CA TYR A 195 -45.43 22.23 -19.83
C TYR A 195 -46.31 23.39 -19.34
N LEU A 196 -45.69 24.43 -18.76
CA LEU A 196 -46.42 25.56 -18.17
C LEU A 196 -46.59 26.76 -19.14
N LYS A 197 -46.02 26.69 -20.36
CA LYS A 197 -46.11 27.71 -21.44
C LYS A 197 -45.80 29.15 -20.99
N ARG A 198 -45.01 29.36 -19.94
CA ARG A 198 -44.64 30.70 -19.44
C ARG A 198 -43.61 31.35 -20.37
N ARG A 199 -43.72 32.67 -20.60
CA ARG A 199 -42.81 33.46 -21.46
C ARG A 199 -42.09 34.54 -20.64
N GLY A 200 -40.83 34.84 -21.00
CA GLY A 200 -40.02 35.90 -20.37
C GLY A 200 -39.20 35.46 -19.15
N LEU A 201 -38.79 36.42 -18.31
CA LEU A 201 -37.92 36.23 -17.12
C LEU A 201 -38.47 35.27 -16.06
N SER A 202 -39.75 34.90 -16.14
CA SER A 202 -40.40 33.92 -15.27
C SER A 202 -39.99 32.46 -15.52
N GLN A 203 -39.09 32.21 -16.49
CA GLN A 203 -38.59 30.88 -16.83
C GLN A 203 -37.45 30.40 -15.93
N PHE A 204 -36.72 31.31 -15.27
CA PHE A 204 -35.55 31.00 -14.44
C PHE A 204 -35.91 31.01 -12.94
N PRO A 205 -35.54 29.98 -12.15
CA PRO A 205 -35.71 29.99 -10.69
C PRO A 205 -34.62 30.87 -10.05
N LEU A 206 -34.83 32.18 -10.07
CA LEU A 206 -33.99 33.13 -9.34
C LEU A 206 -34.46 33.18 -7.88
N PRO A 207 -33.57 33.09 -6.88
CA PRO A 207 -33.93 33.36 -5.49
C PRO A 207 -34.42 34.81 -5.36
N THR A 208 -35.63 35.00 -4.84
CA THR A 208 -36.16 36.32 -4.51
C THR A 208 -35.46 36.84 -3.27
N PHE A 209 -34.47 37.71 -3.45
CA PHE A 209 -33.88 38.45 -2.34
C PHE A 209 -34.80 39.63 -2.02
N ASP A 210 -35.59 39.49 -0.96
CA ASP A 210 -36.39 40.59 -0.41
C ASP A 210 -35.46 41.44 0.47
N TYR A 211 -34.96 42.53 -0.09
CA TYR A 211 -34.16 43.49 0.69
C TYR A 211 -35.12 44.37 1.49
N GLN A 212 -35.15 44.18 2.81
CA GLN A 212 -35.78 45.16 3.70
C GLN A 212 -35.06 46.51 3.53
N SER A 213 -35.78 47.52 3.05
CA SER A 213 -35.28 48.89 2.99
C SER A 213 -35.20 49.45 4.41
N ILE A 214 -33.98 49.61 4.91
CA ILE A 214 -33.73 50.35 6.15
C ILE A 214 -34.01 51.83 5.85
N SER A 215 -35.10 52.38 6.39
CA SER A 215 -35.31 53.82 6.43
C SER A 215 -34.46 54.42 7.56
N ILE A 216 -33.44 55.17 7.18
CA ILE A 216 -32.60 55.93 8.13
C ILE A 216 -33.32 57.26 8.43
N PRO A 217 -33.50 57.67 9.70
CA PRO A 217 -34.09 58.96 9.99
C PRO A 217 -33.14 60.10 9.62
N SER A 218 -33.69 61.15 9.02
CA SER A 218 -32.97 62.38 8.65
C SER A 218 -32.35 63.04 9.89
N ARG A 219 -31.02 63.12 9.92
CA ARG A 219 -30.27 63.91 10.91
C ARG A 219 -29.97 65.28 10.31
N ASN A 220 -30.63 66.30 10.87
CA ASN A 220 -30.45 67.69 10.50
C ASN A 220 -29.01 68.18 10.76
N SER A 221 -28.60 69.11 9.90
CA SER A 221 -27.31 69.81 9.81
C SER A 221 -26.84 70.44 11.13
N ASN A 222 -25.60 70.14 11.53
CA ASN A 222 -24.54 71.13 11.77
C ASN A 222 -23.23 70.44 12.19
N GLU A 223 -22.12 71.09 11.81
CA GLU A 223 -20.72 70.87 12.19
C GLU A 223 -19.80 69.97 11.31
N GLN A 224 -18.65 70.57 11.00
CA GLN A 224 -17.61 70.28 10.00
C GLN A 224 -16.58 69.21 10.48
N PRO A 225 -15.44 69.01 9.80
CA PRO A 225 -15.24 68.38 8.49
C PRO A 225 -14.49 67.04 8.63
N GLY A 226 -14.73 66.10 7.71
CA GLY A 226 -14.06 64.80 7.68
C GLY A 226 -12.58 64.87 7.22
N PRO A 227 -11.72 63.91 7.63
CA PRO A 227 -10.39 63.78 7.05
C PRO A 227 -10.46 63.10 5.68
N ASN A 228 -9.85 63.78 4.71
CA ASN A 228 -9.66 63.38 3.31
C ASN A 228 -8.59 62.28 3.21
N TRP A 229 -8.90 61.15 2.58
CA TRP A 229 -7.93 60.08 2.31
C TRP A 229 -7.40 60.21 0.89
N ASP A 230 -6.17 60.72 0.76
CA ASP A 230 -5.47 60.87 -0.51
C ASP A 230 -4.42 59.76 -0.68
N PRO A 231 -4.47 58.91 -1.72
CA PRO A 231 -3.62 57.74 -1.87
C PRO A 231 -2.37 58.09 -2.69
N SER A 232 -1.40 58.76 -2.09
CA SER A 232 -0.07 58.86 -2.72
C SER A 232 1.05 59.12 -1.71
N ARG A 233 1.83 58.07 -1.41
CA ARG A 233 3.30 58.13 -1.26
C ARG A 233 3.91 56.73 -1.02
N ARG A 234 4.61 56.23 -2.06
CA ARG A 234 5.68 55.24 -1.93
C ARG A 234 6.95 55.93 -1.44
N ARG A 235 7.69 55.36 -0.48
CA ARG A 235 9.14 55.09 -0.60
C ARG A 235 9.77 54.40 0.62
N SER A 236 10.36 53.24 0.32
CA SER A 236 11.68 52.70 0.73
C SER A 236 12.45 53.27 1.95
N ASN A 237 12.84 52.38 2.87
CA ASN A 237 14.23 52.04 3.26
C ASN A 237 14.16 51.07 4.45
N ARG A 238 14.61 49.81 4.35
CA ARG A 238 15.97 49.25 4.42
C ARG A 238 16.59 49.30 5.84
N SER A 239 17.08 48.12 6.26
CA SER A 239 17.87 47.78 7.47
C SER A 239 17.09 47.81 8.79
N GLY A 240 17.18 46.88 9.71
CA GLY A 240 18.12 45.78 9.94
C GLY A 240 18.24 45.63 11.46
N GLY A 241 18.22 44.40 11.99
CA GLY A 241 18.56 44.13 13.40
C GLY A 241 17.50 43.32 14.16
N TYR A 242 17.78 42.03 14.32
CA TYR A 242 17.13 41.15 15.30
C TYR A 242 17.86 41.24 16.66
N GLY A 243 17.08 41.20 17.74
CA GLY A 243 17.51 41.04 19.14
C GLY A 243 16.49 41.74 20.04
N HIS A 244 15.90 41.17 21.08
CA HIS A 244 16.13 39.95 21.86
C HIS A 244 14.78 39.47 22.45
N VAL A 245 14.64 38.14 22.57
CA VAL A 245 14.14 37.36 23.71
C VAL A 245 13.30 38.08 24.80
N ARG A 246 12.07 37.58 25.03
CA ARG A 246 11.67 37.03 26.34
C ARG A 246 10.44 36.12 26.21
N ALA A 247 10.63 34.87 26.62
CA ALA A 247 9.61 33.88 26.90
C ALA A 247 9.17 34.01 28.37
N GLU A 248 7.90 33.69 28.62
CA GLU A 248 7.24 33.22 29.86
C GLU A 248 5.74 33.53 29.65
N GLY A 249 4.77 32.63 29.78
CA GLY A 249 4.72 31.33 30.44
C GLY A 249 3.37 31.30 31.18
N HIS A 250 2.47 30.39 30.80
CA HIS A 250 1.45 29.89 31.73
C HIS A 250 0.83 28.60 31.23
N ASP A 251 1.10 27.55 32.00
CA ASP A 251 0.52 26.23 31.92
C ASP A 251 -0.93 26.23 32.45
N GLY A 252 -1.75 25.36 31.87
CA GLY A 252 -3.11 25.05 32.31
C GLY A 252 -3.37 23.57 32.04
N GLU A 253 -3.15 22.78 33.08
CA GLU A 253 -3.21 21.34 33.21
C GLU A 253 -4.66 20.81 33.19
N GLU A 254 -5.01 19.83 32.35
CA GLU A 254 -6.14 18.93 32.64
C GLU A 254 -5.87 17.47 32.23
N ARG A 255 -6.02 16.62 33.24
CA ARG A 255 -5.97 15.15 33.26
C ARG A 255 -7.17 14.55 32.52
N PHE A 256 -7.01 13.41 31.85
CA PHE A 256 -8.08 12.40 31.82
C PHE A 256 -7.54 10.97 31.91
N ALA A 257 -8.16 10.22 32.81
CA ALA A 257 -7.80 8.89 33.27
C ALA A 257 -8.38 7.78 32.38
N ALA A 258 -7.72 6.62 32.44
CA ALA A 258 -8.18 5.35 31.91
C ALA A 258 -9.44 4.83 32.63
N ARG A 259 -10.35 4.20 31.88
CA ARG A 259 -11.30 3.20 32.39
C ARG A 259 -11.51 2.09 31.35
N TYR A 260 -11.05 0.90 31.70
CA TYR A 260 -11.56 -0.38 31.23
C TYR A 260 -12.88 -0.68 31.97
N SER A 261 -13.88 -1.18 31.25
CA SER A 261 -14.92 -2.05 31.81
C SER A 261 -15.23 -3.13 30.77
N LEU A 262 -15.03 -4.38 31.19
CA LEU A 262 -15.57 -5.58 30.57
C LEU A 262 -17.05 -5.65 30.97
N GLU A 263 -17.94 -5.91 30.02
CA GLU A 263 -19.25 -6.46 30.34
C GLU A 263 -19.48 -7.69 29.45
N GLU A 264 -19.97 -8.73 30.14
CA GLU A 264 -20.22 -10.11 29.78
C GLU A 264 -21.74 -10.29 29.85
N GLU A 265 -22.39 -10.80 28.80
CA GLU A 265 -23.67 -11.54 28.81
C GLU A 265 -24.03 -11.89 27.34
N ARG A 266 -23.99 -13.15 26.92
CA ARG A 266 -25.02 -14.20 27.04
C ARG A 266 -26.30 -13.86 26.25
N ASP A 267 -26.41 -14.45 25.07
CA ASP A 267 -27.49 -15.35 24.65
C ASP A 267 -27.04 -16.17 23.42
#